data_AF-A0A1S0UH97-F1
#
_entry.id   AF-A0A1S0UH97-F1
#
_cell.length_a   1.000
_cell.length_b   1.000
_cell.length_c   1.000
_cell.angle_alpha   90.00
_cell.angle_beta   90.00
_cell.angle_gamma   90.00
#
_symmetry.space_group_name_H-M   'P 1'
#
loop_
_entity.id
_entity.type
_entity.pdbx_description
1 polymer ?
#
loop_
_entity_poly.entity_id
_entity_poly.type
_entity_poly.pdbx_seq_one_letter_code
_entity_poly.pdbx_strand_id
1 'polypeptide(L)'
;EWLEKNLLYDPKSNEDSVKLVIMISNDLKNTDEGDESEALDAAKKIRGKIGSAPICIVDQPDNRKAYINAIGVPKALLFYGPDVKASTLLVEKNDTSDILKTRFKKWKEELLFLNSHQAIAFHFTVVNSTEPEDSEEIFSNTFPDIPLSTLRLLDESSLTGVDYQIETKSDFYIGPVYAIVGFRKFVEENPVTEDLSEEND
;
A
#
# COMPACT_ATOMS: atom_id res chain seq x y z
N GLU A 1 -1.61 -16.29 15.35
CA GLU A 1 -2.56 -15.96 16.44
C GLU A 1 -3.17 -14.54 16.41
N TRP A 2 -2.43 -13.42 16.53
CA TRP A 2 -3.06 -12.07 16.59
C TRP A 2 -3.73 -11.63 15.28
N LEU A 3 -3.04 -11.77 14.14
CA LEU A 3 -3.61 -11.48 12.81
C LEU A 3 -4.82 -12.35 12.50
N GLU A 4 -4.81 -13.60 12.95
CA GLU A 4 -5.90 -14.55 12.70
C GLU A 4 -7.16 -14.24 13.52
N LYS A 5 -6.99 -13.69 14.73
CA LYS A 5 -8.11 -13.25 15.58
C LYS A 5 -8.78 -11.96 15.10
N ASN A 6 -8.03 -11.06 14.44
CA ASN A 6 -8.59 -9.80 13.92
C ASN A 6 -9.10 -9.91 12.47
N LEU A 7 -8.64 -10.91 11.70
CA LEU A 7 -9.17 -11.24 10.37
C LEU A 7 -10.37 -12.20 10.42
N LEU A 8 -10.89 -12.50 11.62
CA LEU A 8 -12.06 -13.36 11.83
C LEU A 8 -13.40 -12.64 11.53
N TYR A 9 -13.34 -11.38 11.11
CA TYR A 9 -14.47 -10.71 10.49
C TYR A 9 -14.56 -11.20 9.05
N ASP A 10 -15.46 -12.17 8.82
CA ASP A 10 -15.80 -12.72 7.52
C ASP A 10 -16.26 -11.58 6.59
N PRO A 11 -15.46 -11.13 5.61
CA PRO A 11 -15.82 -10.04 4.72
C PRO A 11 -16.77 -10.59 3.64
N LYS A 12 -17.92 -11.11 4.08
CA LYS A 12 -19.01 -11.56 3.21
C LYS A 12 -19.90 -10.41 2.74
N SER A 13 -19.75 -9.22 3.32
CA SER A 13 -20.24 -7.98 2.71
C SER A 13 -19.12 -7.41 1.82
N ASN A 14 -19.43 -7.11 0.56
CA ASN A 14 -18.52 -6.39 -0.35
C ASN A 14 -18.09 -5.01 0.21
N GLU A 15 -18.80 -4.51 1.22
CA GLU A 15 -18.56 -3.24 1.86
C GLU A 15 -17.33 -3.28 2.78
N ASP A 16 -17.12 -4.35 3.56
CA ASP A 16 -16.01 -4.40 4.54
C ASP A 16 -14.73 -5.08 4.04
N SER A 17 -14.57 -5.21 2.71
CA SER A 17 -13.40 -5.88 2.15
C SER A 17 -12.10 -5.10 2.38
N VAL A 18 -11.00 -5.84 2.54
CA VAL A 18 -9.65 -5.30 2.51
C VAL A 18 -9.38 -4.67 1.14
N LYS A 19 -8.70 -3.52 1.13
CA LYS A 19 -8.34 -2.75 -0.08
C LYS A 19 -6.84 -2.72 -0.31
N LEU A 20 -6.05 -2.71 0.75
CA LEU A 20 -4.58 -2.77 0.71
C LEU A 20 -4.05 -3.31 2.04
N VAL A 21 -3.01 -4.12 1.96
CA VAL A 21 -2.17 -4.50 3.10
C VAL A 21 -0.76 -3.98 2.86
N ILE A 22 -0.13 -3.41 3.88
CA ILE A 22 1.32 -3.14 3.88
C ILE A 22 1.92 -4.04 4.97
N MET A 23 2.71 -5.03 4.55
CA MET A 23 3.42 -5.93 5.43
C MET A 23 4.85 -5.43 5.62
N ILE A 24 5.22 -5.16 6.86
CA ILE A 24 6.53 -4.65 7.23
C ILE A 24 7.20 -5.64 8.18
N SER A 25 8.33 -6.20 7.80
CA SER A 25 9.17 -7.03 8.67
C SER A 25 10.56 -6.43 8.83
N ASN A 26 11.25 -6.92 9.86
CA ASN A 26 12.63 -6.56 10.14
C ASN A 26 13.44 -7.82 10.46
N ASP A 27 13.46 -8.74 9.49
CA ASP A 27 14.04 -10.08 9.65
C ASP A 27 15.47 -10.00 10.18
N LEU A 28 15.91 -10.95 10.99
CA LEU A 28 17.34 -11.07 11.23
C LEU A 28 18.00 -11.40 9.88
N LYS A 29 19.21 -10.90 9.61
CA LYS A 29 19.98 -11.37 8.44
C LYS A 29 20.11 -12.89 8.50
N ASN A 30 19.25 -13.59 7.76
CA ASN A 30 19.29 -15.04 7.68
C ASN A 30 20.56 -15.40 6.93
N THR A 31 21.42 -16.17 7.58
CA THR A 31 22.71 -16.61 7.03
C THR A 31 22.59 -17.71 5.99
N ASP A 32 21.37 -18.25 5.80
CA ASP A 32 21.09 -19.32 4.85
C ASP A 32 20.37 -18.76 3.61
N GLU A 33 21.00 -18.92 2.43
CA GLU A 33 20.58 -18.40 1.11
C GLU A 33 19.24 -18.99 0.57
N GLY A 34 18.37 -19.52 1.42
CA GLY A 34 17.14 -20.20 1.02
C GLY A 34 15.88 -19.85 1.81
N ASP A 35 15.97 -19.05 2.87
CA ASP A 35 14.81 -18.70 3.69
C ASP A 35 14.05 -17.51 3.08
N GLU A 36 12.76 -17.70 2.83
CA GLU A 36 11.87 -16.63 2.41
C GLU A 36 11.65 -15.62 3.56
N SER A 37 11.55 -14.34 3.21
CA SER A 37 11.26 -13.24 4.14
C SER A 37 10.03 -13.53 5.02
N GLU A 38 10.07 -13.22 6.32
CA GLU A 38 8.95 -13.39 7.25
C GLU A 38 7.72 -12.59 6.80
N ALA A 39 7.90 -11.41 6.19
CA ALA A 39 6.79 -10.66 5.62
C ALA A 39 6.13 -11.40 4.45
N LEU A 40 6.92 -12.05 3.58
CA LEU A 40 6.39 -12.83 2.47
C LEU A 40 5.64 -14.07 2.98
N ASP A 41 6.20 -14.74 3.98
CA ASP A 41 5.59 -15.88 4.67
C ASP A 41 4.27 -15.50 5.35
N ALA A 42 4.24 -14.35 6.02
CA ALA A 42 3.04 -13.81 6.63
C ALA A 42 1.99 -13.45 5.57
N ALA A 43 2.41 -12.85 4.46
CA ALA A 43 1.53 -12.51 3.33
C ALA A 43 0.85 -13.76 2.75
N LYS A 44 1.61 -14.84 2.52
CA LYS A 44 1.06 -16.13 2.07
C LYS A 44 0.01 -16.69 3.03
N LYS A 45 0.25 -16.60 4.35
CA LYS A 45 -0.68 -17.06 5.39
C LYS A 45 -1.99 -16.27 5.43
N ILE A 46 -1.95 -14.96 5.16
CA ILE A 46 -3.16 -14.12 5.19
C ILE A 46 -3.89 -14.03 3.85
N ARG A 47 -3.24 -14.40 2.73
CA ARG A 47 -3.79 -14.29 1.37
C ARG A 47 -5.21 -14.86 1.25
N GLY A 48 -5.45 -16.04 1.81
CA GLY A 48 -6.78 -16.68 1.80
C GLY A 48 -7.89 -15.93 2.55
N LYS A 49 -7.55 -14.93 3.37
CA LYS A 49 -8.50 -14.17 4.20
C LYS A 49 -8.80 -12.76 3.69
N ILE A 50 -7.87 -12.16 2.94
CA ILE A 50 -7.98 -10.75 2.51
C ILE A 50 -8.50 -10.59 1.07
N GLY A 51 -8.74 -11.70 0.37
CA GLY A 51 -9.15 -11.70 -1.03
C GLY A 51 -8.10 -11.10 -1.96
N SER A 52 -8.56 -10.48 -3.05
CA SER A 52 -7.69 -9.99 -4.14
C SER A 52 -6.96 -8.68 -3.84
N ALA A 53 -6.99 -8.20 -2.60
CA ALA A 53 -6.33 -6.95 -2.22
C ALA A 53 -4.80 -7.08 -2.42
N PRO A 54 -4.13 -6.06 -3.00
CA PRO A 54 -2.67 -6.05 -3.07
C PRO A 54 -2.06 -6.07 -1.67
N ILE A 55 -0.94 -6.78 -1.54
CA ILE A 55 -0.10 -6.74 -0.34
C ILE A 55 1.25 -6.15 -0.73
N CYS A 56 1.55 -4.94 -0.26
CA CYS A 56 2.90 -4.40 -0.34
C CYS A 56 3.79 -5.11 0.69
N ILE A 57 4.89 -5.69 0.24
CA ILE A 57 5.90 -6.33 1.08
C ILE A 57 7.03 -5.33 1.26
N VAL A 58 7.42 -5.10 2.51
CA VAL A 58 8.53 -4.24 2.90
C VAL A 58 9.31 -5.00 3.95
N ASP A 59 10.49 -5.48 3.59
CA ASP A 59 11.33 -6.24 4.51
C ASP A 59 12.74 -5.66 4.50
N GLN A 60 13.22 -5.31 5.69
CA GLN A 60 14.56 -4.81 5.86
C GLN A 60 15.27 -5.59 6.97
N PRO A 61 16.37 -6.27 6.66
CA PRO A 61 17.03 -7.07 7.67
C PRO A 61 17.59 -6.21 8.82
N ASP A 62 17.35 -6.64 10.06
CA ASP A 62 17.90 -6.03 11.26
C ASP A 62 19.38 -6.39 11.41
N ASN A 63 20.22 -5.41 11.12
CA ASN A 63 21.67 -5.49 11.25
C ASN A 63 22.19 -5.28 12.69
N ARG A 64 21.30 -5.01 13.66
CA ARG A 64 21.73 -4.83 15.05
C ARG A 64 22.14 -6.19 15.62
N LYS A 65 23.34 -6.27 16.23
CA LYS A 65 23.81 -7.47 16.95
C LYS A 65 22.70 -7.99 17.86
N ALA A 66 22.44 -9.29 17.79
CA ALA A 66 21.38 -10.07 18.45
C ALA A 66 21.33 -9.95 20.00
N TYR A 67 21.21 -8.74 20.53
CA TYR A 67 21.07 -8.46 21.96
C TYR A 67 19.61 -8.26 22.39
N ILE A 68 18.67 -8.37 21.46
CA ILE A 68 17.24 -8.36 21.75
C ILE A 68 16.61 -9.47 20.92
N ASN A 69 16.26 -10.60 21.56
CA ASN A 69 15.50 -11.72 20.99
C ASN A 69 14.05 -11.34 20.62
N ALA A 70 13.84 -10.17 20.04
CA ALA A 70 12.59 -9.82 19.41
C ALA A 70 12.76 -10.09 17.92
N ILE A 71 12.69 -11.37 17.52
CA ILE A 71 12.33 -11.73 16.15
C ILE A 71 11.07 -10.92 15.85
N GLY A 72 11.20 -9.98 14.91
CA GLY A 72 10.23 -8.92 14.74
C GLY A 72 9.04 -9.46 13.99
N VAL A 73 8.06 -10.00 14.71
CA VAL A 73 6.77 -10.43 14.14
C VAL A 73 6.31 -9.40 13.10
N PRO A 74 6.09 -9.83 11.84
CA PRO A 74 5.70 -8.92 10.77
C PRO A 74 4.52 -8.05 11.19
N LYS A 75 4.66 -6.75 10.97
CA LYS A 75 3.64 -5.75 11.26
C LYS A 75 2.82 -5.51 9.99
N ALA A 76 1.51 -5.64 10.11
CA ALA A 76 0.60 -5.35 9.01
C ALA A 76 -0.13 -4.03 9.26
N LEU A 77 -0.09 -3.11 8.30
CA LEU A 77 -1.07 -2.04 8.19
C LEU A 77 -2.18 -2.51 7.24
N LEU A 78 -3.41 -2.45 7.73
CA LEU A 78 -4.59 -2.92 7.00
C LEU A 78 -5.51 -1.75 6.64
N PHE A 79 -5.75 -1.55 5.35
CA PHE A 79 -6.74 -0.60 4.86
C PHE A 79 -7.95 -1.37 4.34
N TYR A 80 -9.10 -1.21 4.99
CA TYR A 80 -10.33 -1.96 4.71
C TYR A 80 -11.56 -1.08 4.96
N GLY A 81 -12.70 -1.49 4.43
CA GLY A 81 -13.98 -0.81 4.62
C GLY A 81 -14.54 -0.15 3.35
N PRO A 82 -15.81 0.30 3.40
CA PRO A 82 -16.54 0.71 2.20
C PRO A 82 -16.09 2.07 1.66
N ASP A 83 -15.66 2.95 2.57
CA ASP A 83 -15.20 4.31 2.29
C ASP A 83 -13.67 4.38 2.09
N VAL A 84 -13.02 3.22 1.96
CA VAL A 84 -11.60 3.11 1.65
C VAL A 84 -11.43 2.63 0.22
N LYS A 85 -10.53 3.29 -0.51
CA LYS A 85 -10.05 2.87 -1.82
C LYS A 85 -8.53 2.81 -1.78
N ALA A 86 -7.95 1.87 -2.52
CA ALA A 86 -6.53 1.80 -2.65
C ALA A 86 -6.13 1.28 -4.02
N SER A 87 -4.92 1.63 -4.44
CA SER A 87 -4.30 1.13 -5.66
C SER A 87 -2.79 1.16 -5.49
N THR A 88 -2.10 0.32 -6.24
CA THR A 88 -0.65 0.19 -6.21
C THR A 88 -0.09 0.23 -7.63
N LEU A 89 1.12 0.73 -7.77
CA LEU A 89 1.90 0.72 -8.99
C LEU A 89 3.31 0.23 -8.66
N LEU A 90 3.70 -0.86 -9.31
CA LEU A 90 5.06 -1.38 -9.27
C LEU A 90 5.89 -0.67 -10.35
N VAL A 91 7.07 -0.18 -9.97
CA VAL A 91 8.09 0.32 -10.89
C VAL A 91 8.86 -0.86 -11.45
N GLU A 92 8.90 -0.97 -12.77
CA GLU A 92 9.64 -2.04 -13.43
C GLU A 92 11.11 -1.67 -13.58
N LYS A 93 11.98 -2.69 -13.56
CA LYS A 93 13.43 -2.53 -13.65
C LYS A 93 13.93 -1.67 -14.83
N ASN A 94 13.16 -1.63 -15.92
CA ASN A 94 13.52 -0.91 -17.15
C ASN A 94 12.68 0.36 -17.36
N ASP A 95 11.88 0.78 -16.37
CA ASP A 95 11.12 2.03 -16.46
C ASP A 95 12.11 3.20 -16.47
N THR A 96 12.19 3.91 -17.60
CA THR A 96 12.85 5.23 -17.67
C THR A 96 11.94 6.31 -17.10
N SER A 97 12.47 7.49 -16.81
CA SER A 97 11.69 8.67 -16.37
C SER A 97 10.46 8.94 -17.24
N ASP A 98 10.60 8.88 -18.57
CA ASP A 98 9.49 9.10 -19.52
C ASP A 98 8.43 7.98 -19.49
N ILE A 99 8.88 6.73 -19.34
CA ILE A 99 7.99 5.57 -19.22
C ILE A 99 7.22 5.68 -17.90
N LEU A 100 7.90 5.94 -16.80
CA LEU A 100 7.30 6.06 -15.48
C LEU A 100 6.30 7.22 -15.42
N LYS A 101 6.64 8.37 -16.01
CA LYS A 101 5.71 9.50 -16.17
C LYS A 101 4.44 9.12 -16.92
N THR A 102 4.58 8.31 -17.97
CA THR A 102 3.42 7.83 -18.75
C THR A 102 2.58 6.85 -17.92
N ARG A 103 3.22 5.95 -17.17
CA ARG A 103 2.53 5.01 -16.27
C ARG A 103 1.78 5.74 -15.16
N PHE A 104 2.39 6.73 -14.50
CA PHE A 104 1.70 7.52 -13.47
C PHE A 104 0.50 8.29 -14.01
N LYS A 105 0.58 8.85 -15.23
CA LYS A 105 -0.58 9.51 -15.86
C LYS A 105 -1.72 8.53 -16.13
N LYS A 106 -1.42 7.37 -16.72
CA LYS A 106 -2.43 6.31 -16.95
C LYS A 106 -3.04 5.83 -15.64
N TRP A 107 -2.19 5.58 -14.64
CA TRP A 107 -2.62 5.19 -13.31
C TRP A 107 -3.56 6.24 -12.71
N LYS A 108 -3.22 7.53 -12.79
CA LYS A 108 -4.09 8.62 -12.33
C LYS A 108 -5.48 8.59 -12.96
N GLU A 109 -5.58 8.30 -14.26
CA GLU A 109 -6.85 8.19 -14.98
C GLU A 109 -7.71 7.02 -14.48
N GLU A 110 -7.08 5.93 -14.00
CA GLU A 110 -7.76 4.77 -13.42
C GLU A 110 -8.24 5.03 -11.97
N LEU A 111 -7.67 6.01 -11.27
CA LEU A 111 -8.02 6.36 -9.89
C LEU A 111 -9.26 7.27 -9.83
N LEU A 112 -10.42 6.73 -10.21
CA LEU A 112 -11.70 7.45 -10.24
C LEU A 112 -12.13 8.05 -8.88
N PHE A 113 -11.53 7.59 -7.78
CA PHE A 113 -11.88 8.01 -6.43
C PHE A 113 -11.17 9.30 -5.95
N LEU A 114 -10.16 9.79 -6.68
CA LEU A 114 -9.34 10.93 -6.23
C LEU A 114 -10.14 12.22 -5.99
N ASN A 115 -11.26 12.41 -6.69
CA ASN A 115 -12.09 13.59 -6.50
C ASN A 115 -12.91 13.51 -5.19
N SER A 116 -13.37 12.32 -4.82
CA SER A 116 -14.27 12.09 -3.68
C SER A 116 -13.57 11.65 -2.40
N HIS A 117 -12.28 11.33 -2.45
CA HIS A 117 -11.51 10.84 -1.31
C HIS A 117 -10.33 11.77 -1.01
N GLN A 118 -9.99 11.89 0.27
CA GLN A 118 -8.71 12.43 0.69
C GLN A 118 -7.68 11.30 0.62
N ALA A 119 -6.60 11.52 -0.14
CA ALA A 119 -5.62 10.48 -0.43
C ALA A 119 -4.28 10.72 0.29
N ILE A 120 -3.58 9.64 0.60
CA ILE A 120 -2.17 9.60 0.99
C ILE A 120 -1.46 8.56 0.13
N ALA A 121 -0.22 8.86 -0.25
CA ALA A 121 0.62 7.94 -1.00
C ALA A 121 1.77 7.43 -0.14
N PHE A 122 2.16 6.19 -0.41
CA PHE A 122 3.34 5.55 0.15
C PHE A 122 4.28 5.18 -1.00
N HIS A 123 5.58 5.33 -0.77
CA HIS A 123 6.62 4.85 -1.66
C HIS A 123 7.57 3.93 -0.91
N PHE A 124 7.73 2.70 -1.40
CA PHE A 124 8.63 1.69 -0.82
C PHE A 124 9.74 1.37 -1.81
N THR A 125 10.98 1.68 -1.44
CA THR A 125 12.14 1.52 -2.33
C THR A 125 13.37 1.10 -1.52
N VAL A 126 14.39 0.62 -2.22
CA VAL A 126 15.70 0.28 -1.63
C VAL A 126 16.74 1.32 -2.04
N VAL A 127 17.80 1.49 -1.24
CA VAL A 127 18.96 2.28 -1.66
C VAL A 127 19.56 1.66 -2.93
N ASN A 128 19.90 2.51 -3.89
CA ASN A 128 20.39 2.09 -5.22
C ASN A 128 19.39 1.19 -5.98
N SER A 129 18.09 1.43 -5.81
CA SER A 129 17.06 0.74 -6.59
C SER A 129 17.21 1.03 -8.09
N THR A 130 16.47 0.25 -8.89
CA THR A 130 16.46 0.40 -10.35
C THR A 130 15.48 1.46 -10.84
N GLU A 131 14.82 2.20 -9.93
CA GLU A 131 13.91 3.26 -10.34
C GLU A 131 14.68 4.51 -10.82
N PRO A 132 14.07 5.32 -11.70
CA PRO A 132 14.61 6.62 -12.04
C PRO A 132 14.84 7.50 -10.80
N GLU A 133 15.97 8.22 -10.76
CA GLU A 133 16.31 9.12 -9.66
C GLU A 133 15.27 10.23 -9.44
N ASP A 134 14.60 10.65 -10.51
CA ASP A 134 13.54 11.67 -10.52
C ASP A 134 12.13 11.09 -10.29
N SER A 135 12.00 9.81 -9.95
CA SER A 135 10.71 9.11 -9.76
C SER A 135 9.76 9.81 -8.79
N GLU A 136 10.24 10.23 -7.61
CA GLU A 136 9.45 10.96 -6.60
C GLU A 136 9.04 12.37 -7.09
N GLU A 137 9.87 13.02 -7.90
CA GLU A 137 9.54 14.31 -8.52
C GLU A 137 8.46 14.13 -9.58
N ILE A 138 8.59 13.12 -10.46
CA ILE A 138 7.58 12.78 -11.47
C ILE A 138 6.24 12.44 -10.79
N PHE A 139 6.28 11.67 -9.69
CA PHE A 139 5.09 11.37 -8.90
C PHE A 139 4.43 12.64 -8.39
N SER A 140 5.20 13.50 -7.71
CA SER A 140 4.71 14.75 -7.13
C SER A 140 4.14 15.70 -8.18
N ASN A 141 4.75 15.77 -9.36
CA ASN A 141 4.24 16.53 -10.51
C ASN A 141 2.94 15.96 -11.07
N THR A 142 2.74 14.64 -10.98
CA THR A 142 1.52 13.97 -11.46
C THR A 142 0.38 14.06 -10.44
N PHE A 143 0.70 13.99 -9.15
CA PHE A 143 -0.22 14.00 -8.02
C PHE A 143 0.12 15.12 -7.02
N PRO A 144 -0.02 16.41 -7.42
CA PRO A 144 0.45 17.53 -6.60
C PRO A 144 -0.27 17.66 -5.25
N ASP A 145 -1.51 17.16 -5.16
CA ASP A 145 -2.35 17.28 -3.97
C ASP A 145 -2.30 16.03 -3.06
N ILE A 146 -1.49 15.03 -3.40
CA ILE A 146 -1.39 13.79 -2.62
C ILE A 146 -0.03 13.76 -1.91
N PRO A 147 0.01 13.82 -0.56
CA PRO A 147 1.26 13.71 0.16
C PRO A 147 1.89 12.33 -0.04
N LEU A 148 3.17 12.32 -0.40
CA LEU A 148 3.98 11.11 -0.56
C LEU A 148 4.81 10.84 0.69
N SER A 149 4.64 9.66 1.28
CA SER A 149 5.46 9.16 2.39
C SER A 149 6.40 8.07 1.88
N THR A 150 7.69 8.39 1.77
CA THR A 150 8.71 7.44 1.32
C THR A 150 9.35 6.69 2.48
N LEU A 151 9.38 5.36 2.39
CA LEU A 151 10.20 4.48 3.22
C LEU A 151 11.29 3.87 2.33
N ARG A 152 12.53 4.33 2.54
CA ARG A 152 13.72 3.90 1.78
C ARG A 152 14.55 2.93 2.62
N LEU A 153 14.64 1.69 2.17
CA LEU A 153 15.34 0.61 2.87
C LEU A 153 16.83 0.64 2.56
N LEU A 154 17.68 0.45 3.56
CA LEU A 154 19.10 0.78 3.48
C LEU A 154 20.04 -0.37 3.11
N ASP A 155 19.57 -1.61 3.21
CA ASP A 155 20.40 -2.80 2.99
C ASP A 155 20.17 -3.40 1.59
N GLU A 156 21.22 -3.85 0.90
CA GLU A 156 21.10 -4.52 -0.42
C GLU A 156 20.28 -5.82 -0.35
N SER A 157 20.24 -6.46 0.83
CA SER A 157 19.38 -7.62 1.09
C SER A 157 17.94 -7.25 1.48
N SER A 158 17.59 -5.96 1.49
CA SER A 158 16.20 -5.53 1.70
C SER A 158 15.32 -5.91 0.52
N LEU A 159 14.06 -6.19 0.81
CA LEU A 159 13.08 -6.60 -0.18
C LEU A 159 11.89 -5.63 -0.16
N THR A 160 11.52 -5.16 -1.34
CA THR A 160 10.27 -4.43 -1.57
C THR A 160 9.57 -5.00 -2.79
N GLY A 161 8.25 -5.00 -2.76
CA GLY A 161 7.45 -5.49 -3.87
C GLY A 161 5.97 -5.52 -3.53
N VAL A 162 5.19 -6.05 -4.46
CA VAL A 162 3.75 -6.21 -4.28
C VAL A 162 3.32 -7.61 -4.69
N ASP A 163 2.54 -8.24 -3.82
CA ASP A 163 1.88 -9.50 -4.08
C ASP A 163 0.46 -9.22 -4.57
N TYR A 164 0.23 -9.51 -5.85
CA TYR A 164 -1.08 -9.42 -6.50
C TYR A 164 -1.73 -10.78 -6.55
N GLN A 165 -3.04 -10.81 -6.34
CA GLN A 165 -3.85 -11.99 -6.61
C GLN A 165 -4.68 -11.78 -7.87
N ILE A 166 -4.47 -12.64 -8.85
CA ILE A 166 -5.26 -12.74 -10.08
C ILE A 166 -5.99 -14.07 -10.04
N GLU A 167 -7.31 -14.03 -10.01
CA GLU A 167 -8.18 -15.20 -9.81
C GLU A 167 -7.80 -15.98 -8.53
N THR A 168 -7.18 -17.15 -8.69
CA THR A 168 -6.77 -18.05 -7.61
C THR A 168 -5.26 -18.08 -7.39
N LYS A 169 -4.48 -17.35 -8.19
CA LYS A 169 -3.02 -17.32 -8.11
C LYS A 169 -2.54 -16.02 -7.49
N SER A 170 -1.54 -16.15 -6.62
CA SER A 170 -0.83 -15.04 -6.01
C SER A 170 0.57 -15.00 -6.58
N ASP A 171 0.96 -13.87 -7.16
CA ASP A 171 2.29 -13.67 -7.71
C ASP A 171 2.92 -12.44 -7.04
N PHE A 172 4.12 -12.64 -6.50
CA PHE A 172 4.90 -11.59 -5.87
C PHE A 172 5.87 -10.96 -6.87
N TYR A 173 5.75 -9.65 -7.05
CA TYR A 173 6.58 -8.89 -7.97
C TYR A 173 7.52 -7.96 -7.20
N ILE A 174 8.81 -8.21 -7.36
CA ILE A 174 9.89 -7.47 -6.71
C ILE A 174 10.12 -6.14 -7.43
N GLY A 175 10.28 -5.06 -6.66
CA GLY A 175 10.64 -3.75 -7.17
C GLY A 175 10.03 -2.61 -6.35
N PRO A 176 10.43 -1.35 -6.61
CA PRO A 176 9.86 -0.22 -5.91
C PRO A 176 8.35 -0.10 -6.13
N VAL A 177 7.62 0.27 -5.07
CA VAL A 177 6.15 0.31 -5.10
C VAL A 177 5.65 1.66 -4.67
N TYR A 178 4.78 2.25 -5.48
CA TYR A 178 3.90 3.34 -5.09
C TYR A 178 2.54 2.78 -4.71
N ALA A 179 1.99 3.21 -3.58
CA ALA A 179 0.64 2.85 -3.16
C ALA A 179 -0.14 4.12 -2.84
N ILE A 180 -1.37 4.26 -3.32
CA ILE A 180 -2.27 5.35 -2.97
C ILE A 180 -3.44 4.76 -2.19
N VAL A 181 -3.74 5.34 -1.03
CA VAL A 181 -4.93 5.04 -0.24
C VAL A 181 -5.78 6.30 -0.14
N GLY A 182 -7.06 6.18 -0.50
CA GLY A 182 -8.07 7.21 -0.36
C GLY A 182 -9.09 6.88 0.72
N PHE A 183 -9.44 7.86 1.53
CA PHE A 183 -10.54 7.83 2.50
C PHE A 183 -11.63 8.80 2.04
N ARG A 184 -12.89 8.35 1.98
CA ARG A 184 -13.99 9.18 1.50
C ARG A 184 -14.07 10.48 2.29
N LYS A 185 -14.19 11.61 1.58
CA LYS A 185 -14.44 12.91 2.20
C LYS A 185 -15.85 12.92 2.78
N PHE A 186 -16.00 13.39 4.01
CA PHE A 186 -17.30 13.77 4.53
C PHE A 186 -17.67 15.12 3.91
N VAL A 187 -18.57 15.11 2.94
CA VAL A 187 -19.23 16.33 2.49
C VAL A 187 -20.42 16.51 3.43
N GLU A 188 -20.38 17.51 4.32
CA GLU A 188 -21.61 18.01 4.90
C GLU A 188 -22.43 18.56 3.73
N GLU A 189 -23.50 17.86 3.36
CA GLU A 189 -24.62 18.54 2.73
C GLU A 189 -25.05 19.60 3.74
N ASN A 190 -24.72 20.87 3.50
CA ASN A 190 -25.39 21.96 4.21
C ASN A 190 -26.88 21.66 4.08
N PRO A 191 -27.62 21.39 5.18
CA PRO A 191 -29.05 21.35 5.08
C PRO A 191 -29.44 22.69 4.49
N VAL A 192 -30.02 22.67 3.30
CA VAL A 192 -30.68 23.84 2.75
C VAL A 192 -31.60 24.30 3.85
N THR A 193 -31.24 25.41 4.50
CA THR A 193 -32.19 26.17 5.30
C THR A 193 -33.27 26.56 4.30
N GLU A 194 -34.30 25.73 4.17
CA GLU A 194 -35.59 26.18 3.71
C GLU A 194 -35.95 27.33 4.63
N ASP A 195 -35.78 28.53 4.12
CA ASP A 195 -36.16 29.77 4.76
C ASP A 195 -37.70 29.79 4.76
N LEU A 196 -38.29 29.00 5.66
CA LEU A 196 -39.68 29.07 6.05
C LEU A 196 -39.82 30.24 7.02
N SER A 197 -39.65 31.46 6.53
CA SER A 197 -40.26 32.62 7.17
C SER A 197 -41.35 33.14 6.24
N GLU A 198 -42.55 32.75 6.63
CA GLU A 198 -43.84 33.17 6.11
C GLU A 198 -43.89 34.69 5.92
N GLU A 199 -44.21 35.08 4.69
CA GLU A 199 -44.88 36.33 4.36
C GLU A 199 -46.20 36.34 5.15
N ASN A 200 -46.28 37.16 6.19
CA ASN A 200 -47.53 37.53 6.85
C ASN A 200 -47.61 39.06 6.86
N ASP A 201 -48.70 39.54 6.25
CA ASP A 201 -49.13 40.91 5.95
C ASP A 201 -48.84 42.00 7.01
#